data_AF-A0A448X3N2-F1
#
_entry.id   AF-A0A448X3N2-F1
#
_cell.length_a   1.000
_cell.length_b   1.000
_cell.length_c   1.000
_cell.angle_alpha   90.00
_cell.angle_beta   90.00
_cell.angle_gamma   90.00
#
_symmetry.space_group_name_H-M   'P 1'
#
loop_
_entity.id
_entity.type
_entity.pdbx_description
1 polymer ?
#
loop_
_entity_poly.entity_id
_entity_poly.type
_entity_poly.pdbx_seq_one_letter_code
_entity_poly.pdbx_strand_id
1 'polypeptide(L)'
;MQEGKPIQCWVPQEFTHSWEEYAENLCWVKNTYFLAASDEVPDDDIELSQVRYISYYQWIAIVLAGQAMLSWVPYLLWRVGSKRLPVLLRSAREAAVPDRELRQKAISCLVATLEEQAESTARYRRMRNIVQRLCSIRPNLRITMLFFAVRLLFVGNSIGQIYLMRQFIGTNSTMFGMEMLKDIISGKDWEQSGQFPRVTFCNVNVRKMGQIKPAR
;
A
#
# COMPACT_ATOMS: atom_id res chain seq x y z
N MET A 1 -7.99 -9.14 35.24
CA MET A 1 -8.08 -8.88 33.80
C MET A 1 -7.64 -7.45 33.55
N GLN A 2 -6.43 -7.24 33.04
CA GLN A 2 -5.94 -5.93 32.60
C GLN A 2 -6.21 -5.83 31.10
N GLU A 3 -7.31 -5.18 30.71
CA GLU A 3 -7.63 -4.94 29.30
C GLU A 3 -6.84 -3.73 28.80
N GLY A 4 -5.80 -3.98 27.98
CA GLY A 4 -5.00 -2.91 27.38
C GLY A 4 -3.65 -3.31 26.79
N LYS A 5 -3.19 -4.55 27.01
CA LYS A 5 -1.92 -5.04 26.46
C LYS A 5 -2.11 -5.62 25.04
N PRO A 6 -1.16 -5.38 24.11
CA PRO A 6 -1.27 -5.88 22.73
C PRO A 6 -1.07 -7.39 22.60
N ILE A 7 -0.40 -8.02 23.56
CA ILE A 7 -0.19 -9.47 23.64
C ILE A 7 -0.28 -9.92 25.10
N GLN A 8 -0.84 -11.11 25.32
CA GLN A 8 -0.84 -11.80 26.62
C GLN A 8 -0.13 -13.13 26.43
N CYS A 9 0.85 -13.43 27.28
CA CYS A 9 1.60 -14.68 27.21
C CYS A 9 1.14 -15.66 28.28
N TRP A 10 1.00 -16.93 27.90
CA TRP A 10 0.87 -18.01 28.87
C TRP A 10 2.27 -18.44 29.31
N VAL A 11 2.65 -18.09 30.54
CA VAL A 11 3.98 -18.39 31.10
C VAL A 11 3.91 -19.47 32.20
N PRO A 12 5.02 -20.18 32.48
CA PRO A 12 5.09 -21.14 33.58
C PRO A 12 4.79 -20.51 34.93
N GLN A 13 4.26 -21.30 35.86
CA GLN A 13 3.83 -20.81 37.18
C GLN A 13 5.00 -20.34 38.07
N GLU A 14 6.24 -20.70 37.75
CA GLU A 14 7.43 -20.26 38.47
C GLU A 14 7.81 -18.80 38.17
N PHE A 15 7.24 -18.18 37.13
CA PHE A 15 7.57 -16.81 36.74
C PHE A 15 6.89 -15.82 37.70
N THR A 16 7.65 -14.87 38.22
CA THR A 16 7.07 -13.73 38.95
C THR A 16 6.37 -12.79 37.96
N HIS A 17 5.44 -11.97 38.46
CA HIS A 17 4.72 -10.99 37.64
C HIS A 17 5.64 -10.08 36.81
N SER A 18 6.80 -9.68 37.36
CA SER A 18 7.80 -8.90 36.61
C SER A 18 8.44 -9.67 35.44
N TRP A 19 8.61 -10.98 35.56
CA TRP A 19 9.10 -11.83 34.47
C TRP A 19 8.03 -12.07 33.41
N GLU A 20 6.76 -12.16 33.81
CA GLU A 20 5.63 -12.21 32.88
C GLU A 20 5.57 -10.94 32.02
N GLU A 21 5.62 -9.75 32.62
CA GLU A 21 5.65 -8.48 31.89
C GLU A 21 6.89 -8.35 30.98
N TYR A 22 8.04 -8.86 31.42
CA TYR A 22 9.24 -8.91 30.57
C TYR A 22 9.04 -9.82 29.37
N ALA A 23 8.49 -11.02 29.57
CA ALA A 23 8.23 -11.98 28.50
C ALA A 23 7.21 -11.43 27.49
N GLU A 24 6.13 -10.79 27.96
CA GLU A 24 5.13 -10.13 27.11
C GLU A 24 5.78 -9.05 26.24
N ASN A 25 6.57 -8.14 26.83
CA ASN A 25 7.24 -7.08 26.08
C ASN A 25 8.28 -7.64 25.10
N LEU A 26 9.03 -8.66 25.50
CA LEU A 26 10.02 -9.28 24.64
C LEU A 26 9.35 -9.97 23.44
N CYS A 27 8.26 -10.70 23.67
CA CYS A 27 7.51 -11.38 22.61
C CYS A 27 6.74 -10.42 21.71
N TRP A 28 6.35 -9.25 22.21
CA TRP A 28 5.79 -8.19 21.37
C TRP A 28 6.82 -7.63 20.37
N VAL A 29 8.06 -7.43 20.81
CA VAL A 29 9.13 -6.89 19.97
C VAL A 29 9.75 -7.96 19.07
N LYS A 30 9.90 -9.19 19.57
CA LYS A 30 10.45 -10.33 18.82
C LYS A 30 9.40 -10.86 17.85
N ASN A 31 9.84 -11.38 16.69
CA ASN A 31 8.92 -12.07 15.79
C ASN A 31 8.42 -13.37 16.46
N THR A 32 7.11 -13.62 16.38
CA THR A 32 6.49 -14.88 16.80
C THR A 32 6.31 -15.82 15.61
N TYR A 33 6.06 -17.10 15.83
CA TYR A 33 5.78 -18.06 14.77
C TYR A 33 4.53 -18.88 15.09
N PHE A 34 3.96 -19.52 14.07
CA PHE A 34 2.78 -20.38 14.22
C PHE A 34 3.16 -21.84 14.01
N LEU A 35 2.56 -22.70 14.82
CA LEU A 35 2.63 -24.16 14.72
C LEU A 35 1.20 -24.67 14.64
N ALA A 36 0.93 -25.62 13.75
CA ALA A 36 -0.34 -26.31 13.75
C ALA A 36 -0.45 -27.21 14.99
N ALA A 37 -1.67 -27.54 15.42
CA ALA A 37 -1.88 -28.38 16.61
C ALA A 37 -1.27 -29.79 16.48
N SER A 38 -0.97 -30.25 15.27
CA SER A 38 -0.29 -31.52 14.98
C SER A 38 1.23 -31.46 15.10
N ASP A 39 1.81 -30.26 15.10
CA ASP A 39 3.25 -30.06 14.99
C ASP A 39 3.87 -29.93 16.39
N GLU A 40 5.01 -30.59 16.59
CA GLU A 40 5.76 -30.49 17.85
C GLU A 40 6.50 -29.14 17.93
N VAL A 41 6.71 -28.67 19.17
CA VAL A 41 7.48 -27.44 19.40
C VAL A 41 8.95 -27.74 19.13
N PRO A 42 9.61 -27.01 18.21
CA PRO A 42 11.01 -27.28 17.91
C PRO A 42 11.92 -26.91 19.09
N ASP A 43 12.74 -27.86 19.52
CA ASP A 43 13.71 -27.69 20.63
C ASP A 43 15.08 -27.22 20.15
N ASP A 44 15.46 -27.54 18.90
CA ASP A 44 16.78 -27.22 18.33
C ASP A 44 16.78 -25.92 17.51
N ASP A 45 17.89 -25.17 17.58
CA ASP A 45 18.10 -23.93 16.81
C ASP A 45 17.98 -24.14 15.29
N ILE A 46 18.26 -25.35 14.81
CA ILE A 46 18.19 -25.72 13.39
C ILE A 46 16.73 -25.80 12.94
N GLU A 47 15.86 -26.44 13.71
CA GLU A 47 14.43 -26.54 13.38
C GLU A 47 13.73 -25.19 13.55
N LEU A 48 14.18 -24.38 14.52
CA LEU A 48 13.72 -23.02 14.73
C LEU A 48 14.05 -22.05 13.57
N SER A 49 14.99 -22.43 12.70
CA SER A 49 15.30 -21.67 11.49
C SER A 49 14.35 -21.97 10.33
N GLN A 50 13.65 -23.10 10.37
CA GLN A 50 12.74 -23.56 9.31
C GLN A 50 11.31 -23.04 9.51
N VAL A 51 10.95 -22.62 10.73
CA VAL A 51 9.61 -22.08 11.02
C VAL A 51 9.38 -20.72 10.36
N ARG A 52 8.16 -20.51 9.86
CA ARG A 52 7.76 -19.23 9.28
C ARG A 52 7.40 -18.24 10.37
N TYR A 53 8.25 -17.25 10.56
CA TYR A 53 7.99 -16.14 11.47
C TYR A 53 6.92 -15.20 10.91
N ILE A 54 6.09 -14.70 11.83
CA ILE A 54 5.00 -13.77 11.59
C ILE A 54 5.48 -12.39 12.00
N SER A 55 5.90 -11.60 11.01
CA SER A 55 6.31 -10.20 11.21
C SER A 55 5.26 -9.19 10.74
N TYR A 56 4.28 -9.63 9.94
CA TYR A 56 3.35 -8.71 9.29
C TYR A 56 2.46 -7.92 10.26
N TYR A 57 2.12 -8.45 11.45
CA TYR A 57 1.32 -7.71 12.44
C TYR A 57 2.01 -6.44 12.96
N GLN A 58 3.33 -6.45 13.06
CA GLN A 58 4.10 -5.30 13.54
C GLN A 58 4.17 -4.20 12.48
N TRP A 59 4.28 -4.58 11.19
CA TRP A 59 4.55 -3.65 10.10
C TRP A 59 3.32 -3.24 9.29
N ILE A 60 2.17 -3.89 9.51
CA ILE A 60 0.97 -3.69 8.69
C ILE A 60 0.55 -2.22 8.59
N ALA A 61 0.54 -1.48 9.71
CA ALA A 61 0.14 -0.08 9.72
C ALA A 61 1.07 0.80 8.86
N ILE A 62 2.38 0.58 8.95
CA ILE A 62 3.39 1.33 8.20
C ILE A 62 3.27 1.02 6.71
N VAL A 63 3.12 -0.26 6.37
CA VAL A 63 2.96 -0.71 4.99
C VAL A 63 1.69 -0.11 4.39
N LEU A 64 0.53 -0.23 5.06
CA LEU A 64 -0.74 0.33 4.60
C LEU A 64 -0.67 1.85 4.41
N ALA A 65 0.01 2.57 5.30
CA ALA A 65 0.24 4.01 5.13
C ALA A 65 1.07 4.29 3.85
N GLY A 66 2.12 3.52 3.62
CA GLY A 66 2.91 3.58 2.39
C GLY A 66 2.08 3.27 1.13
N GLN A 67 1.21 2.26 1.18
CA GLN A 67 0.30 1.90 0.10
C GLN A 67 -0.69 3.02 -0.23
N ALA A 68 -1.22 3.69 0.79
CA ALA A 68 -2.09 4.86 0.62
C ALA A 68 -1.33 6.03 -0.04
N MET A 69 -0.10 6.30 0.40
CA MET A 69 0.75 7.34 -0.20
C MET A 69 1.10 7.03 -1.66
N LEU A 70 1.47 5.79 -1.98
CA LEU A 70 1.75 5.32 -3.34
C LEU A 70 0.53 5.49 -4.25
N SER A 71 -0.66 5.23 -3.72
CA SER A 71 -1.93 5.42 -4.45
C SER A 71 -2.27 6.89 -4.71
N TRP A 72 -1.63 7.82 -4.00
CA TRP A 72 -1.76 9.25 -4.23
C TRP A 72 -0.83 9.77 -5.34
N VAL A 73 0.25 9.06 -5.67
CA VAL A 73 1.24 9.47 -6.67
C VAL A 73 0.62 9.69 -8.07
N PRO A 74 -0.22 8.78 -8.62
CA PRO A 74 -0.84 9.02 -9.93
C PRO A 74 -1.77 10.23 -9.94
N TYR A 75 -2.47 10.50 -8.83
CA TYR A 75 -3.29 11.70 -8.68
C TYR A 75 -2.44 12.98 -8.65
N LEU A 76 -1.32 12.97 -7.94
CA LEU A 76 -0.41 14.12 -7.91
C LEU A 76 0.18 14.41 -9.29
N LEU A 77 0.60 13.37 -10.02
CA LEU A 77 1.10 13.50 -11.39
C LEU A 77 0.04 14.06 -12.33
N TRP A 78 -1.20 13.61 -12.21
CA TRP A 78 -2.33 14.21 -12.94
C TRP A 78 -2.48 15.70 -12.61
N ARG A 79 -2.45 16.07 -11.32
CA ARG A 79 -2.64 17.45 -10.86
C ARG A 79 -1.50 18.38 -11.33
N VAL A 80 -0.25 17.93 -11.29
CA VAL A 80 0.93 18.69 -11.71
C VAL A 80 1.04 18.75 -13.23
N GLY A 81 0.73 17.65 -13.94
CA GLY A 81 0.79 17.58 -15.40
C GLY A 81 -0.37 18.32 -16.08
N SER A 82 -1.53 18.38 -15.45
CA SER A 82 -2.72 19.02 -15.99
C SER A 82 -2.94 20.45 -15.51
N LYS A 83 -1.95 21.17 -14.93
CA LYS A 83 -2.11 22.52 -14.32
C LYS A 83 -3.01 23.53 -15.06
N ARG A 84 -3.21 23.41 -16.39
CA ARG A 84 -4.10 24.26 -17.20
C ARG A 84 -5.52 23.69 -17.45
N LEU A 85 -5.76 22.40 -17.24
CA LEU A 85 -7.03 21.70 -17.51
C LEU A 85 -8.12 21.92 -16.43
N PRO A 86 -7.82 21.98 -15.12
CA PRO A 86 -8.80 22.30 -14.08
C PRO A 86 -9.40 23.69 -14.23
N VAL A 87 -8.63 24.66 -14.72
CA VAL A 87 -9.11 26.02 -15.00
C VAL A 87 -10.14 25.98 -16.14
N LEU A 88 -9.84 25.25 -17.22
CA LEU A 88 -10.76 25.05 -18.35
C LEU A 88 -12.03 24.28 -17.95
N LEU A 89 -11.91 23.22 -17.14
CA LEU A 89 -13.05 22.40 -16.67
C LEU A 89 -13.92 23.12 -15.63
N ARG A 90 -13.32 23.89 -14.72
CA ARG A 90 -14.04 24.66 -13.70
C ARG A 90 -14.78 25.83 -14.34
N SER A 91 -14.14 26.52 -15.29
CA SER A 91 -14.75 27.59 -16.07
C SER A 91 -15.82 27.07 -17.05
N ALA A 92 -15.64 25.88 -17.65
CA ALA A 92 -16.70 25.22 -18.45
C ALA A 92 -17.90 24.76 -17.59
N ARG A 93 -17.66 24.32 -16.35
CA ARG A 93 -18.71 23.96 -15.39
C ARG A 93 -19.46 25.20 -14.89
N GLU A 94 -18.76 26.30 -14.64
CA GLU A 94 -19.35 27.61 -14.30
C GLU A 94 -20.14 28.20 -15.47
N ALA A 95 -19.71 27.98 -16.71
CA ALA A 95 -20.48 28.35 -17.91
C ALA A 95 -21.77 27.50 -18.10
N ALA A 96 -21.86 26.34 -17.46
CA ALA A 96 -23.04 25.47 -17.46
C ALA A 96 -24.05 25.79 -16.33
N VAL A 97 -23.73 26.73 -15.43
CA VAL A 97 -24.64 27.23 -14.38
C VAL A 97 -25.67 28.20 -15.03
N PRO A 98 -26.95 28.16 -14.64
CA PRO A 98 -28.02 28.94 -15.30
C PRO A 98 -27.94 30.46 -15.08
N ASP A 99 -27.03 30.94 -14.22
CA ASP A 99 -26.93 32.36 -13.86
C ASP A 99 -26.26 33.19 -14.97
N ARG A 100 -27.00 34.16 -15.53
CA ARG A 100 -26.71 34.79 -16.84
C ARG A 100 -25.48 35.71 -16.82
N GLU A 101 -25.30 36.44 -15.72
CA GLU A 101 -24.22 37.43 -15.55
C GLU A 101 -22.87 36.76 -15.23
N LEU A 102 -22.88 35.76 -14.35
CA LEU A 102 -21.68 35.00 -13.99
C LEU A 102 -21.17 34.20 -15.20
N ARG A 103 -22.10 33.65 -15.99
CA ARG A 103 -21.80 32.93 -17.23
C ARG A 103 -21.12 33.82 -18.27
N GLN A 104 -21.55 35.07 -18.45
CA GLN A 104 -20.92 35.98 -19.42
C GLN A 104 -19.48 36.33 -19.05
N LYS A 105 -19.19 36.54 -17.76
CA LYS A 105 -17.82 36.79 -17.26
C LYS A 105 -16.93 35.55 -17.36
N ALA A 106 -17.48 34.37 -17.07
CA ALA A 106 -16.78 33.10 -17.24
C ALA A 106 -16.46 32.86 -18.73
N ILE A 107 -17.43 33.08 -19.63
CA ILE A 107 -17.26 32.95 -21.08
C ILE A 107 -16.23 33.94 -21.63
N SER A 108 -16.22 35.21 -21.21
CA SER A 108 -15.25 36.20 -21.69
C SER A 108 -13.82 35.85 -21.28
N CYS A 109 -13.63 35.33 -20.06
CA CYS A 109 -12.34 34.79 -19.63
C CYS A 109 -11.95 33.54 -20.43
N LEU A 110 -12.91 32.65 -20.72
CA LEU A 110 -12.71 31.45 -21.54
C LEU A 110 -12.26 31.81 -22.97
N VAL A 111 -12.92 32.77 -23.61
CA VAL A 111 -12.57 33.26 -24.96
C VAL A 111 -11.15 33.82 -24.98
N ALA A 112 -10.77 34.64 -24.01
CA ALA A 112 -9.40 35.19 -23.92
C ALA A 112 -8.35 34.08 -23.76
N THR A 113 -8.60 33.08 -22.90
CA THR A 113 -7.68 31.95 -22.73
C THR A 113 -7.59 31.07 -23.98
N LEU A 114 -8.69 30.85 -24.70
CA LEU A 114 -8.72 30.07 -25.94
C LEU A 114 -8.04 30.81 -27.09
N GLU A 115 -8.18 32.13 -27.15
CA GLU A 115 -7.53 32.99 -28.15
C GLU A 115 -6.01 32.98 -27.97
N GLU A 116 -5.53 33.06 -26.72
CA GLU A 116 -4.10 32.93 -26.40
C GLU A 116 -3.55 31.51 -26.69
N GLN A 117 -4.37 30.47 -26.51
CA GLN A 117 -4.04 29.11 -26.95
C GLN A 117 -4.02 28.97 -28.48
N ALA A 118 -4.95 29.61 -29.18
CA ALA A 118 -5.03 29.59 -30.65
C ALA A 118 -3.83 30.33 -31.27
N GLU A 119 -3.46 31.49 -30.72
CA GLU A 119 -2.29 32.25 -31.15
C GLU A 119 -0.98 31.51 -30.89
N SER A 120 -0.79 30.94 -29.70
CA SER A 120 0.42 30.17 -29.39
C SER A 120 0.55 28.92 -30.28
N THR A 121 -0.57 28.26 -30.60
CA THR A 121 -0.61 27.16 -31.56
C THR A 121 -0.35 27.63 -33.00
N ALA A 122 -0.83 28.82 -33.39
CA ALA A 122 -0.58 29.42 -34.70
C ALA A 122 0.88 29.87 -34.88
N ARG A 123 1.48 30.48 -33.85
CA ARG A 123 2.92 30.83 -33.82
C ARG A 123 3.79 29.58 -33.94
N TYR A 124 3.43 28.50 -33.23
CA TYR A 124 4.12 27.21 -33.35
C TYR A 124 3.98 26.57 -34.75
N ARG A 125 2.85 26.77 -35.45
CA ARG A 125 2.66 26.32 -36.84
C ARG A 125 3.50 27.13 -37.84
N ARG A 126 3.66 28.44 -37.61
CA ARG A 126 4.36 29.35 -38.52
C ARG A 126 5.89 29.15 -38.48
N MET A 127 6.43 28.57 -37.40
CA MET A 127 7.87 28.44 -37.16
C MET A 127 8.47 27.08 -37.57
N ARG A 128 7.76 26.20 -38.29
CA ARG A 128 8.21 24.79 -38.44
C ARG A 128 8.22 24.23 -39.86
N ASN A 129 9.38 23.69 -40.25
CA ASN A 129 9.64 23.04 -41.54
C ASN A 129 8.84 21.73 -41.72
N ILE A 130 8.64 21.35 -42.99
CA ILE A 130 7.82 20.22 -43.47
C ILE A 130 8.15 18.89 -42.77
N VAL A 131 9.43 18.61 -42.49
CA VAL A 131 9.90 17.38 -41.83
C VAL A 131 9.36 17.23 -40.42
N GLN A 132 9.22 18.33 -39.68
CA GLN A 132 8.71 18.28 -38.32
C GLN A 132 7.18 18.09 -38.27
N ARG A 133 6.45 18.28 -39.38
CA ARG A 133 5.00 18.01 -39.47
C ARG A 133 4.66 16.54 -39.18
N LEU A 134 5.57 15.62 -39.51
CA LEU A 134 5.34 14.18 -39.34
C LEU A 134 5.45 13.72 -37.87
N CYS A 135 6.30 14.38 -37.06
CA CYS A 135 6.52 14.04 -35.65
C CYS A 135 6.00 15.09 -34.63
N SER A 136 5.26 16.12 -35.04
CA SER A 136 4.54 16.99 -34.09
C SER A 136 3.33 16.29 -33.51
N ILE A 137 3.49 15.88 -32.28
CA ILE A 137 2.38 15.66 -31.36
C ILE A 137 1.62 16.98 -31.24
N ARG A 138 0.38 17.04 -31.78
CA ARG A 138 -0.53 18.17 -31.58
C ARG A 138 -0.63 18.49 -30.08
N PRO A 139 -0.79 19.76 -29.65
CA PRO A 139 -0.97 20.09 -28.23
C PRO A 139 -2.13 19.30 -27.59
N ASN A 140 -3.21 19.06 -28.34
CA ASN A 140 -4.32 18.19 -27.92
C ASN A 140 -3.92 16.71 -27.73
N LEU A 141 -2.99 16.19 -28.55
CA LEU A 141 -2.48 14.82 -28.42
C LEU A 141 -1.56 14.66 -27.19
N ARG A 142 -0.87 15.73 -26.76
CA ARG A 142 -0.08 15.69 -25.51
C ARG A 142 -0.98 15.48 -24.28
N ILE A 143 -2.12 16.16 -24.22
CA ILE A 143 -3.05 16.04 -23.09
C ILE A 143 -3.71 14.66 -23.06
N THR A 144 -4.12 14.15 -24.21
CA THR A 144 -4.69 12.79 -24.29
C THR A 144 -3.65 11.72 -23.96
N MET A 145 -2.42 11.83 -24.47
CA MET A 145 -1.31 10.92 -24.11
C MET A 145 -1.00 10.97 -22.60
N LEU A 146 -1.00 12.17 -21.99
CA LEU A 146 -0.83 12.33 -20.55
C LEU A 146 -1.96 11.65 -19.77
N PHE A 147 -3.22 11.79 -20.23
CA PHE A 147 -4.36 11.11 -19.61
C PHE A 147 -4.20 9.59 -19.66
N PHE A 148 -3.91 9.01 -20.82
CA PHE A 148 -3.69 7.57 -20.94
C PHE A 148 -2.49 7.11 -20.11
N ALA A 149 -1.38 7.85 -20.09
CA ALA A 149 -0.21 7.53 -19.28
C ALA A 149 -0.53 7.53 -17.77
N VAL A 150 -1.26 8.53 -17.28
CA VAL A 150 -1.71 8.57 -15.88
C VAL A 150 -2.65 7.41 -15.56
N ARG A 151 -3.58 7.07 -16.48
CA ARG A 151 -4.48 5.92 -16.29
C ARG A 151 -3.71 4.60 -16.25
N LEU A 152 -2.72 4.41 -17.12
CA LEU A 152 -1.82 3.27 -17.07
C LEU A 152 -1.04 3.23 -15.75
N LEU A 153 -0.59 4.37 -15.24
CA LEU A 153 0.08 4.44 -13.95
C LEU A 153 -0.84 4.09 -12.78
N PHE A 154 -2.12 4.45 -12.83
CA PHE A 154 -3.13 3.99 -11.86
C PHE A 154 -3.26 2.47 -11.88
N VAL A 155 -3.40 1.87 -13.07
CA VAL A 155 -3.49 0.41 -13.23
C VAL A 155 -2.22 -0.27 -12.72
N GLY A 156 -1.04 0.24 -13.10
CA GLY A 156 0.24 -0.26 -12.65
C GLY A 156 0.42 -0.16 -11.13
N ASN A 157 0.02 0.97 -10.53
CA ASN A 157 0.02 1.11 -9.08
C ASN A 157 -0.90 0.08 -8.42
N SER A 158 -2.13 -0.10 -8.90
CA SER A 158 -3.05 -1.12 -8.35
C SER A 158 -2.48 -2.54 -8.42
N ILE A 159 -1.85 -2.92 -9.54
CA ILE A 159 -1.16 -4.21 -9.66
C ILE A 159 0.00 -4.31 -8.67
N GLY A 160 0.79 -3.24 -8.53
CA GLY A 160 1.87 -3.13 -7.55
C GLY A 160 1.39 -3.30 -6.11
N GLN A 161 0.26 -2.69 -5.74
CA GLN A 161 -0.34 -2.84 -4.40
C GLN A 161 -0.69 -4.30 -4.10
N ILE A 162 -1.27 -5.03 -5.07
CA ILE A 162 -1.61 -6.45 -4.92
C ILE A 162 -0.35 -7.29 -4.74
N TYR A 163 0.70 -7.04 -5.53
CA TYR A 163 1.96 -7.76 -5.43
C TYR A 163 2.68 -7.48 -4.10
N LEU A 164 2.64 -6.23 -3.62
CA LEU A 164 3.19 -5.86 -2.33
C LEU A 164 2.50 -6.64 -1.21
N MET A 165 1.17 -6.72 -1.21
CA MET A 165 0.42 -7.50 -0.21
C MET A 165 0.77 -8.99 -0.25
N ARG A 166 0.89 -9.58 -1.45
CA ARG A 166 1.32 -10.98 -1.62
C ARG A 166 2.67 -11.23 -0.97
N GLN A 167 3.66 -10.38 -1.27
CA GLN A 167 5.00 -10.51 -0.72
C GLN A 167 5.02 -10.28 0.80
N PHE A 168 4.24 -9.32 1.29
CA PHE A 168 4.20 -8.94 2.70
C PHE A 168 3.57 -10.02 3.58
N ILE A 169 2.48 -10.64 3.14
CA ILE A 169 1.84 -11.74 3.87
C ILE A 169 2.63 -13.05 3.68
N GLY A 170 3.40 -13.18 2.60
CA GLY A 170 4.17 -14.38 2.30
C GLY A 170 3.34 -15.49 1.66
N THR A 171 2.27 -15.14 0.93
CA THR A 171 1.42 -16.11 0.22
C THR A 171 1.95 -16.37 -1.19
N ASN A 172 1.81 -17.60 -1.67
CA ASN A 172 2.23 -17.95 -3.02
C ASN A 172 1.23 -17.48 -4.09
N SER A 173 -0.03 -17.24 -3.71
CA SER A 173 -1.13 -16.82 -4.60
C SER A 173 -1.24 -15.30 -4.71
N THR A 174 -1.43 -14.79 -5.94
CA THR A 174 -1.76 -13.37 -6.20
C THR A 174 -3.21 -13.04 -5.85
N MET A 175 -4.09 -14.06 -5.84
CA MET A 175 -5.50 -13.96 -5.47
C MET A 175 -5.73 -14.24 -3.98
N PHE A 176 -4.81 -13.82 -3.11
CA PHE A 176 -4.84 -14.11 -1.68
C PHE A 176 -6.18 -13.72 -1.02
N GLY A 177 -6.79 -12.60 -1.45
CA GLY A 177 -8.05 -12.11 -0.89
C GLY A 177 -9.25 -13.01 -1.20
N MET A 178 -9.29 -13.61 -2.40
CA MET A 178 -10.37 -14.53 -2.79
C MET A 178 -10.21 -15.89 -2.10
N GLU A 179 -8.98 -16.36 -1.95
CA GLU A 179 -8.66 -17.60 -1.23
C GLU A 179 -9.06 -17.47 0.24
N MET A 180 -8.66 -16.37 0.89
CA MET A 180 -9.08 -16.05 2.25
C MET A 180 -10.60 -15.97 2.40
N LEU A 181 -11.29 -15.27 1.50
CA LEU A 181 -12.75 -15.14 1.57
C LEU A 181 -13.44 -16.51 1.42
N LYS A 182 -12.94 -17.36 0.52
CA LYS A 182 -13.45 -18.71 0.34
C LYS A 182 -13.25 -19.56 1.59
N ASP A 183 -12.08 -19.47 2.23
CA ASP A 183 -11.80 -20.20 3.46
C ASP A 183 -12.74 -19.77 4.59
N ILE A 184 -12.95 -18.46 4.76
CA ILE A 184 -13.91 -17.91 5.74
C ILE A 184 -15.34 -18.39 5.45
N ILE A 185 -15.80 -18.32 4.20
CA ILE A 185 -17.15 -18.77 3.82
C ILE A 185 -17.32 -20.28 4.03
N SER A 186 -16.25 -21.06 3.79
CA SER A 186 -16.25 -22.50 4.01
C SER A 186 -16.14 -22.92 5.48
N GLY A 187 -15.96 -21.96 6.40
CA GLY A 187 -15.78 -22.22 7.83
C GLY A 187 -14.44 -22.86 8.18
N LYS A 188 -13.40 -22.65 7.36
CA LYS A 188 -12.04 -23.08 7.69
C LYS A 188 -11.39 -22.05 8.60
N ASP A 189 -11.10 -22.46 9.82
CA ASP A 189 -10.44 -21.60 10.79
C ASP A 189 -8.93 -21.45 10.51
N TRP A 190 -8.34 -20.46 11.17
CA TRP A 190 -6.90 -20.13 11.12
C TRP A 190 -6.01 -21.29 11.57
N GLU A 191 -6.53 -22.19 12.41
CA GLU A 191 -5.83 -23.40 12.86
C GLU A 191 -5.51 -24.36 11.71
N GLN A 192 -6.39 -24.44 10.70
CA GLN A 192 -6.23 -25.33 9.55
C GLN A 192 -5.54 -24.63 8.37
N SER A 193 -5.84 -23.36 8.14
CA SER A 193 -5.25 -22.59 7.04
C SER A 193 -3.85 -22.07 7.34
N GLY A 194 -3.50 -21.94 8.64
CA GLY A 194 -2.27 -21.30 9.10
C GLY A 194 -2.20 -19.80 8.78
N GLN A 195 -3.31 -19.22 8.31
CA GLN A 195 -3.37 -17.86 7.81
C GLN A 195 -4.01 -16.96 8.89
N PHE A 196 -3.30 -15.88 9.26
CA PHE A 196 -3.64 -14.99 10.39
C PHE A 196 -4.00 -15.73 11.68
N PRO A 197 -3.04 -16.47 12.26
CA PRO A 197 -3.25 -17.16 13.51
C PRO A 197 -3.46 -16.17 14.65
N ARG A 198 -4.32 -16.55 15.58
CA ARG A 198 -4.64 -15.76 16.79
C ARG A 198 -3.75 -16.13 17.97
N VAL A 199 -3.19 -17.33 17.95
CA VAL A 199 -2.25 -17.84 18.95
C VAL A 199 -0.94 -18.15 18.24
N THR A 200 0.16 -17.66 18.81
CA THR A 200 1.51 -17.83 18.27
C THR A 200 2.48 -18.19 19.38
N PHE A 201 3.60 -18.79 18.99
CA PHE A 201 4.67 -19.20 19.88
C PHE A 201 5.83 -18.20 19.83
N CYS A 202 6.48 -18.03 20.98
CA CYS A 202 7.60 -17.12 21.17
C CYS A 202 8.62 -17.76 22.11
N ASN A 203 9.86 -17.88 21.66
CA ASN A 203 10.93 -18.44 22.48
C ASN A 203 11.66 -17.34 23.24
N VAL A 204 11.68 -17.46 24.56
CA VAL A 204 12.35 -16.53 25.49
C VAL A 204 13.64 -17.17 25.98
N ASN A 205 14.78 -16.61 25.58
CA ASN A 205 16.09 -17.13 26.00
C ASN A 205 16.48 -16.51 27.33
N VAL A 206 16.45 -17.31 28.41
CA VAL A 206 16.87 -16.89 29.75
C VAL A 206 18.31 -17.31 29.98
N ARG A 207 19.21 -16.36 30.25
CA ARG A 207 20.60 -16.66 30.64
C ARG A 207 20.67 -16.85 32.14
N LYS A 208 20.96 -18.07 32.59
CA LYS A 208 21.25 -18.35 34.01
C LYS A 208 22.76 -18.24 34.25
N MET A 209 23.16 -17.56 35.34
CA MET A 209 24.55 -17.52 35.76
C MET A 209 25.01 -18.96 36.06
N GLY A 210 25.94 -19.49 35.26
CA GLY A 210 26.47 -20.87 35.38
C GLY A 210 26.33 -21.75 34.13
N GLN A 211 25.66 -21.31 33.06
CA GLN A 211 25.65 -22.06 31.79
C GLN A 211 27.02 -21.97 31.10
N ILE A 212 27.69 -23.12 30.95
CA ILE A 212 28.93 -23.26 30.18
C ILE A 212 28.58 -23.00 28.71
N LYS A 213 29.20 -21.99 28.08
CA LYS A 213 29.06 -21.78 26.64
C LYS A 213 29.57 -23.03 25.92
N PRO A 214 28.84 -23.61 24.95
CA PRO A 214 29.46 -24.61 24.08
C PRO A 214 30.66 -23.93 23.40
N ALA A 215 31.83 -24.55 23.54
CA ALA A 215 33.05 -24.10 22.88
C ALA A 215 32.79 -24.17 21.36
N ARG A 216 32.84 -23.01 20.72
CA ARG A 216 32.67 -22.86 19.27
C ARG A 216 33.86 -23.44 18.53
#